data_AF-A0A1H8JSR9-F1
#
_entry.id   AF-A0A1H8JSR9-F1
#
_cell.length_a   1.000
_cell.length_b   1.000
_cell.length_c   1.000
_cell.angle_alpha   90.00
_cell.angle_beta   90.00
_cell.angle_gamma   90.00
#
_symmetry.space_group_name_H-M   'P 1'
#
loop_
_entity.id
_entity.type
_entity.pdbx_description
1 polymer ?
#
loop_
_entity_poly.entity_id
_entity_poly.type
_entity_poly.pdbx_seq_one_letter_code
_entity_poly.pdbx_strand_id
1 'polypeptide(L)'
;MTSPHSFWTWSPQFYFPWSGGVMQQIDPDLTWFSQWITPGAGNAAIEQKAFTGVASYGKQLGLITDVLLAIVDQAAPTAEPKAVEELRRIRSRIEMLKAVEYTLANDQIIAQVNKIRERGGAELHELSAQLLPLLTDTRQQQALRNLAG
;
A
#
# COMPACT_ATOMS: atom_id res chain seq x y z
N MET A 1 5.52 56.16 1.54
CA MET A 1 5.29 55.53 0.22
C MET A 1 4.45 54.29 0.46
N THR A 2 3.13 54.44 0.32
CA THR A 2 2.15 53.36 0.48
C THR A 2 1.70 52.93 -0.92
N SER A 3 1.69 51.63 -1.18
CA SER A 3 1.17 51.08 -2.44
C SER A 3 0.34 49.82 -2.13
N PRO A 4 -0.71 49.57 -2.93
CA PRO A 4 -2.03 49.25 -2.41
C PRO A 4 -2.31 47.75 -2.36
N HIS A 5 -3.23 47.39 -1.47
CA HIS A 5 -3.80 46.06 -1.33
C HIS A 5 -4.52 45.65 -2.63
N SER A 6 -4.04 44.57 -3.26
CA SER A 6 -4.72 43.94 -4.40
C SER A 6 -5.85 43.06 -3.87
N PHE A 7 -7.05 43.63 -3.75
CA PHE A 7 -8.29 42.90 -3.49
C PHE A 7 -8.88 42.42 -4.82
N TRP A 8 -8.34 41.36 -5.44
CA TRP A 8 -9.04 40.73 -6.56
C TRP A 8 -8.57 39.30 -6.89
N THR A 9 -8.93 38.33 -6.06
CA THR A 9 -8.96 36.91 -6.46
C THR A 9 -10.32 36.32 -6.10
N TRP A 10 -11.38 36.91 -6.67
CA TRP A 10 -12.68 36.27 -6.72
C TRP A 10 -12.69 35.27 -7.88
N SER A 11 -12.88 33.99 -7.57
CA SER A 11 -13.06 32.91 -8.55
C SER A 11 -14.22 32.01 -8.09
N PRO A 12 -15.47 32.27 -8.51
CA PRO A 12 -16.58 31.40 -8.15
C PRO A 12 -16.43 30.06 -8.89
N GLN A 13 -16.22 28.99 -8.14
CA GLN A 13 -16.23 27.63 -8.66
C GLN A 13 -17.69 27.23 -8.91
N PHE A 14 -18.12 27.25 -10.18
CA PHE A 14 -19.43 26.76 -10.59
C PHE A 14 -19.36 25.25 -10.85
N TYR A 15 -20.09 24.47 -10.05
CA TYR A 15 -20.27 23.03 -10.25
C TYR A 15 -21.67 22.76 -10.82
N PHE A 16 -21.73 22.24 -12.04
CA PHE A 16 -23.00 21.81 -12.66
C PHE A 16 -23.45 20.46 -12.09
N PRO A 17 -24.76 20.22 -11.88
CA PRO A 17 -25.27 19.05 -11.14
C PRO A 17 -25.20 17.71 -11.90
N TRP A 18 -24.31 17.60 -12.90
CA TRP A 18 -24.09 16.41 -13.72
C TRP A 18 -22.60 16.21 -14.08
N SER A 19 -21.66 16.90 -13.41
CA SER A 19 -20.24 16.56 -13.53
C SER A 19 -20.01 15.26 -12.75
N GLY A 20 -20.35 14.13 -13.39
CA GLY A 20 -20.10 12.80 -12.87
C GLY A 20 -18.71 12.75 -12.27
N GLY A 21 -18.63 12.40 -11.00
CA GLY A 21 -17.37 12.28 -10.29
C GLY A 21 -16.48 11.36 -11.11
N VAL A 22 -15.50 11.96 -11.80
CA VAL A 22 -14.34 11.22 -12.25
C VAL A 22 -13.72 10.76 -10.93
N MET A 23 -14.06 9.55 -10.51
CA MET A 23 -13.24 8.81 -9.58
C MET A 23 -11.91 8.65 -10.30
N GLN A 24 -11.03 9.63 -10.11
CA GLN A 24 -9.62 9.41 -10.32
C GLN A 24 -9.27 8.34 -9.29
N GLN A 25 -9.12 7.11 -9.77
CA GLN A 25 -8.50 6.05 -9.01
C GLN A 25 -7.11 6.58 -8.66
N ILE A 26 -6.96 7.10 -7.43
CA ILE A 26 -5.67 7.45 -6.86
C ILE A 26 -5.04 6.12 -6.41
N ASP A 27 -4.86 5.20 -7.35
CA ASP A 27 -3.73 4.31 -7.19
C ASP A 27 -2.51 5.24 -7.28
N PRO A 28 -1.58 5.22 -6.30
CA PRO A 28 -0.33 5.92 -6.49
C PRO A 28 0.22 5.44 -7.82
N ASP A 29 0.38 6.38 -8.75
CA ASP A 29 0.85 6.09 -10.08
C ASP A 29 2.30 5.61 -9.95
N LEU A 30 2.49 4.30 -9.71
CA LEU A 30 3.79 3.64 -9.68
C LEU A 30 4.40 3.58 -11.09
N THR A 31 3.82 4.27 -12.09
CA THR A 31 4.47 4.39 -13.38
C THR A 31 5.86 4.95 -13.24
N TRP A 32 6.12 5.87 -12.29
CA TRP A 32 7.46 6.40 -12.04
C TRP A 32 8.47 5.32 -11.64
N PHE A 33 8.07 4.22 -10.98
CA PHE A 33 8.95 3.09 -10.68
C PHE A 33 9.03 2.12 -11.86
N SER A 34 7.92 1.88 -12.55
CA SER A 34 7.86 1.03 -13.74
C SER A 34 8.63 1.59 -14.95
N GLN A 35 8.76 2.93 -15.06
CA GLN A 35 9.45 3.64 -16.14
C GLN A 35 10.98 3.45 -16.09
N TRP A 36 11.55 3.07 -14.94
CA TRP A 36 12.98 2.76 -14.80
C TRP A 36 13.32 1.31 -15.16
N ILE A 37 12.30 0.47 -15.33
CA ILE A 37 12.48 -0.91 -15.79
C ILE A 37 12.61 -0.82 -17.31
N THR A 38 13.85 -0.84 -17.80
CA THR A 38 14.12 -0.87 -19.24
C THR A 38 13.34 -2.04 -19.87
N PRO A 39 12.56 -1.84 -20.96
CA PRO A 39 11.78 -2.89 -21.64
C PRO A 39 12.61 -4.02 -22.30
N GLY A 40 13.84 -4.24 -21.84
CA GLY A 40 14.89 -4.93 -22.56
C GLY A 40 14.90 -6.45 -22.46
N ALA A 41 13.93 -7.10 -21.83
CA ALA A 41 13.99 -8.56 -21.60
C ALA A 41 12.69 -9.35 -21.90
N GLY A 42 11.62 -8.73 -22.41
CA GLY A 42 10.38 -9.47 -22.66
C GLY A 42 9.22 -8.64 -23.17
N ASN A 43 8.08 -9.30 -23.39
CA ASN A 43 6.83 -8.63 -23.76
C ASN A 43 6.29 -7.85 -22.55
N ALA A 44 6.28 -6.52 -22.64
CA ALA A 44 5.87 -5.63 -21.55
C ALA A 44 4.47 -5.92 -20.97
N ALA A 45 3.52 -6.37 -21.81
CA ALA A 45 2.18 -6.74 -21.34
C ALA A 45 2.18 -8.03 -20.53
N ILE A 46 3.11 -8.95 -20.80
CA ILE A 46 3.33 -10.16 -20.01
C ILE A 46 4.01 -9.79 -18.68
N GLU A 47 5.04 -8.95 -18.72
CA GLU A 47 5.74 -8.48 -17.52
C GLU A 47 4.81 -7.75 -16.54
N GLN A 48 3.93 -6.89 -17.04
CA GLN A 48 2.94 -6.21 -16.20
C GLN A 48 1.95 -7.19 -15.55
N LYS A 49 1.50 -8.20 -16.29
CA LYS A 49 0.62 -9.25 -15.76
C LYS A 49 1.34 -10.12 -14.73
N ALA A 50 2.61 -10.44 -14.95
CA ALA A 50 3.42 -11.18 -13.99
C ALA A 50 3.65 -10.37 -12.70
N PHE A 51 3.97 -9.08 -12.83
CA PHE A 51 4.17 -8.17 -11.70
C PHE A 51 2.92 -7.99 -10.84
N THR A 52 1.76 -7.78 -11.47
CA THR A 52 0.49 -7.55 -10.77
C THR A 52 -0.17 -8.84 -10.27
N GLY A 53 -0.14 -9.90 -11.08
CA GLY A 53 -0.91 -11.12 -10.83
C GLY A 53 -0.14 -12.25 -10.12
N VAL A 54 1.19 -12.29 -10.21
CA VAL A 54 1.99 -13.41 -9.67
C VAL A 54 2.77 -12.96 -8.43
N ALA A 55 3.69 -12.02 -8.61
CA ALA A 55 4.48 -11.48 -7.54
C ALA A 55 5.15 -10.17 -7.97
N SER A 56 5.00 -9.13 -7.17
CA SER A 56 5.79 -7.90 -7.33
C SER A 56 7.28 -8.21 -7.17
N TYR A 57 8.15 -7.40 -7.77
CA TYR A 57 9.61 -7.58 -7.63
C TYR A 57 10.07 -7.56 -6.17
N GLY A 58 9.45 -6.74 -5.31
CA GLY A 58 9.73 -6.75 -3.87
C GLY A 58 9.41 -8.09 -3.21
N LYS A 59 8.34 -8.78 -3.63
CA LYS A 59 7.99 -10.13 -3.17
C LYS A 59 8.98 -11.17 -3.69
N GLN A 60 9.41 -11.06 -4.95
CA GLN A 60 10.41 -11.96 -5.54
C GLN A 60 11.77 -11.84 -4.83
N LEU A 61 12.26 -10.61 -4.62
CA LEU A 61 13.51 -10.34 -3.91
C LEU A 61 13.44 -10.74 -2.43
N GLY A 62 12.30 -10.52 -1.78
CA GLY A 62 12.06 -10.98 -0.41
C GLY A 62 12.19 -12.51 -0.30
N LEU A 63 11.55 -13.24 -1.21
CA LEU A 63 11.63 -14.70 -1.25
C LEU A 63 13.06 -15.21 -1.48
N ILE A 64 13.79 -14.62 -2.43
CA ILE A 64 15.19 -14.97 -2.69
C ILE A 64 16.04 -14.69 -1.44
N THR A 65 15.82 -13.56 -0.77
CA THR A 65 16.51 -13.20 0.47
C THR A 65 16.25 -14.22 1.57
N ASP A 66 15.00 -14.62 1.76
CA ASP A 66 14.62 -15.62 2.76
C ASP A 66 15.27 -16.98 2.48
N VAL A 67 15.29 -17.41 1.22
CA VAL A 67 15.94 -18.66 0.80
C VAL A 67 17.45 -18.61 1.04
N LEU A 68 18.12 -17.52 0.67
CA LEU A 68 19.56 -17.36 0.88
C LEU A 68 19.92 -17.38 2.36
N LEU A 69 19.18 -16.66 3.20
CA LEU A 69 19.40 -16.67 4.66
C LEU A 69 19.15 -18.06 5.24
N ALA A 70 18.10 -18.76 4.81
CA ALA A 70 17.83 -20.13 5.26
C ALA A 70 18.95 -21.12 4.87
N ILE A 71 19.53 -20.97 3.67
CA ILE A 71 20.69 -21.77 3.23
C ILE A 71 21.91 -21.49 4.11
N VAL A 72 22.19 -20.22 4.41
CA VAL A 72 23.31 -19.84 5.29
C VAL A 72 23.10 -20.36 6.71
N ASP A 73 21.88 -20.23 7.24
CA ASP A 73 21.53 -20.73 8.57
C ASP A 73 21.73 -22.26 8.67
N GLN A 74 21.37 -23.01 7.61
CA GLN A 74 21.60 -24.45 7.54
C GLN A 74 23.08 -24.82 7.39
N ALA A 75 23.85 -24.02 6.63
CA ALA A 75 25.28 -24.25 6.46
C ALA A 75 26.07 -24.02 7.76
N ALA A 76 25.49 -23.30 8.73
CA ALA A 76 26.07 -23.01 10.04
C ALA A 76 27.57 -22.63 9.96
N PRO A 77 27.93 -21.62 9.14
CA PRO A 77 29.32 -21.26 8.94
C PRO A 77 29.95 -20.82 10.26
N THR A 78 31.19 -21.21 10.50
CA THR A 78 31.93 -20.89 11.74
C THR A 78 32.10 -19.38 11.96
N ALA A 79 32.02 -18.59 10.88
CA ALA A 79 31.95 -17.14 10.91
C ALA A 79 31.00 -16.64 9.82
N GLU A 80 30.12 -15.72 10.16
CA GLU A 80 29.15 -15.17 9.21
C GLU A 80 29.83 -14.17 8.25
N PRO A 81 29.70 -14.33 6.93
CA PRO A 81 30.22 -13.37 5.98
C PRO A 81 29.56 -12.00 6.16
N LYS A 82 30.33 -10.91 6.04
CA LYS A 82 29.80 -9.54 6.17
C LYS A 82 28.59 -9.26 5.26
N ALA A 83 28.57 -9.86 4.07
CA ALA A 83 27.46 -9.73 3.13
C ALA A 83 26.14 -10.33 3.66
N VAL A 84 26.20 -11.42 4.44
CA VAL A 84 25.02 -12.04 5.04
C VAL A 84 24.50 -11.18 6.19
N GLU A 85 25.40 -10.66 7.03
CA GLU A 85 25.03 -9.71 8.09
C GLU A 85 24.36 -8.45 7.50
N GLU A 86 24.91 -7.91 6.43
CA GLU A 86 24.31 -6.78 5.71
C GLU A 86 22.94 -7.13 5.11
N LEU A 87 22.80 -8.33 4.51
CA LEU A 87 21.55 -8.81 3.97
C LEU A 87 20.46 -8.94 5.06
N ARG A 88 20.80 -9.46 6.26
CA ARG A 88 19.88 -9.50 7.41
C ARG A 88 19.47 -8.11 7.86
N ARG A 89 20.41 -7.16 7.92
CA ARG A 89 20.13 -5.78 8.28
C ARG A 89 19.16 -5.12 7.30
N ILE A 90 19.40 -5.27 6.00
CA ILE A 90 18.54 -4.73 4.95
C ILE A 90 17.14 -5.33 5.07
N ARG A 91 17.03 -6.66 5.19
CA ARG A 91 15.76 -7.36 5.39
C ARG A 91 15.00 -6.81 6.60
N SER A 92 15.65 -6.73 7.76
CA SER A 92 15.04 -6.21 9.00
C SER A 92 14.53 -4.76 8.82
N ARG A 93 15.32 -3.90 8.18
CA ARG A 93 14.94 -2.50 7.94
C ARG A 93 13.76 -2.36 6.98
N ILE A 94 13.68 -3.21 5.95
CA ILE A 94 12.54 -3.27 5.05
C ILE A 94 11.27 -3.70 5.81
N GLU A 95 11.36 -4.72 6.67
CA GLU A 95 10.21 -5.17 7.45
C GLU A 95 9.73 -4.11 8.46
N MET A 96 10.66 -3.39 9.11
CA MET A 96 10.30 -2.25 9.97
C MET A 96 9.59 -1.15 9.17
N LEU A 97 10.08 -0.81 7.98
CA LEU A 97 9.45 0.19 7.13
C LEU A 97 8.04 -0.23 6.74
N LYS A 98 7.84 -1.48 6.30
CA LYS A 98 6.51 -2.01 5.98
C LYS A 98 5.56 -1.92 7.16
N ALA A 99 6.00 -2.30 8.36
CA ALA A 99 5.17 -2.25 9.56
C ALA A 99 4.73 -0.81 9.89
N VAL A 100 5.63 0.16 9.77
CA VAL A 100 5.31 1.59 9.97
C VAL A 100 4.29 2.05 8.93
N GLU A 101 4.52 1.79 7.65
CA GLU A 101 3.63 2.22 6.57
C GLU A 101 2.23 1.60 6.69
N TYR A 102 2.12 0.31 7.04
CA TYR A 102 0.82 -0.32 7.28
C TYR A 102 0.09 0.28 8.48
N THR A 103 0.80 0.65 9.54
CA THR A 103 0.21 1.32 10.70
C THR A 103 -0.33 2.69 10.30
N LEU A 104 0.47 3.49 9.59
CA LEU A 104 0.04 4.81 9.09
C LEU A 104 -1.17 4.71 8.17
N ALA A 105 -1.18 3.75 7.25
CA ALA A 105 -2.32 3.52 6.35
C ALA A 105 -3.60 3.15 7.14
N ASN A 106 -3.49 2.28 8.15
CA ASN A 106 -4.62 1.92 8.99
C ASN A 106 -5.15 3.11 9.80
N ASP A 107 -4.26 3.92 10.38
CA ASP A 107 -4.65 5.14 11.11
C ASP A 107 -5.37 6.14 10.20
N GLN A 108 -4.91 6.29 8.96
CA GLN A 108 -5.57 7.12 7.95
C GLN A 108 -6.97 6.60 7.61
N ILE A 109 -7.13 5.29 7.39
CA ILE A 109 -8.44 4.66 7.14
C ILE A 109 -9.37 4.92 8.32
N ILE A 110 -8.92 4.69 9.56
CA ILE A 110 -9.70 4.93 10.77
C ILE A 110 -10.13 6.41 10.85
N ALA A 111 -9.21 7.34 10.60
CA ALA A 111 -9.52 8.77 10.60
C ALA A 111 -10.56 9.15 9.54
N GLN A 112 -10.50 8.56 8.34
CA GLN A 112 -11.49 8.79 7.29
C GLN A 112 -12.86 8.21 7.66
N VAL A 113 -12.91 6.99 8.20
CA VAL A 113 -14.14 6.37 8.70
C VAL A 113 -14.76 7.24 9.80
N ASN A 114 -13.97 7.75 10.73
CA ASN A 114 -14.46 8.65 11.79
C ASN A 114 -15.06 9.95 11.22
N LYS A 115 -14.41 10.57 10.22
CA LYS A 115 -14.95 11.76 9.55
C LYS A 115 -16.29 11.49 8.86
N ILE A 116 -16.45 10.33 8.22
CA ILE A 116 -17.72 9.94 7.60
C ILE A 116 -18.80 9.72 8.68
N ARG A 117 -18.43 9.08 9.79
CA ARG A 117 -19.33 8.88 10.94
C ARG A 117 -19.83 10.20 11.53
N GLU A 118 -18.96 11.20 11.65
CA GLU A 118 -19.32 12.53 12.15
C GLU A 118 -20.30 13.28 11.24
N ARG A 119 -20.20 13.10 9.91
CA ARG A 119 -21.15 13.67 8.94
C ARG A 119 -22.50 12.95 8.95
N GLY A 120 -22.48 11.65 9.23
CA GLY A 120 -23.68 10.81 9.32
C GLY A 120 -24.43 10.67 7.99
N GLY A 121 -25.68 10.22 8.06
CA GLY A 121 -26.57 10.13 6.91
C GLY A 121 -26.28 8.96 5.95
N ALA A 122 -26.64 9.13 4.68
CA ALA A 122 -26.59 8.07 3.67
C ALA A 122 -25.18 7.51 3.44
N GLU A 123 -24.15 8.37 3.48
CA GLU A 123 -22.75 7.97 3.32
C GLU A 123 -22.28 7.02 4.42
N LEU A 124 -22.70 7.25 5.67
CA LEU A 124 -22.40 6.36 6.80
C LEU A 124 -23.11 5.01 6.65
N HIS A 125 -24.36 5.03 6.20
CA HIS A 125 -25.12 3.80 5.94
C HIS A 125 -24.46 2.97 4.84
N GLU A 126 -24.08 3.60 3.73
CA GLU A 126 -23.40 2.93 2.62
C GLU A 126 -22.04 2.35 3.06
N LEU A 127 -21.22 3.13 3.74
CA LEU A 127 -19.95 2.67 4.28
C LEU A 127 -20.14 1.47 5.23
N SER A 128 -21.13 1.52 6.11
CA SER A 128 -21.42 0.41 7.03
C SER A 128 -21.84 -0.86 6.30
N ALA A 129 -22.66 -0.74 5.25
CA ALA A 129 -23.11 -1.87 4.44
C ALA A 129 -21.94 -2.56 3.71
N GLN A 130 -20.92 -1.80 3.31
CA GLN A 130 -19.72 -2.34 2.66
C GLN A 130 -18.71 -2.93 3.66
N LEU A 131 -18.50 -2.29 4.81
CA LEU A 131 -17.49 -2.71 5.79
C LEU A 131 -17.93 -3.91 6.65
N LEU A 132 -19.21 -3.99 7.02
CA LEU A 132 -19.70 -5.04 7.92
C LEU A 132 -19.42 -6.48 7.40
N PRO A 133 -19.71 -6.81 6.11
CA PRO A 133 -19.39 -8.12 5.56
C PRO A 133 -17.91 -8.47 5.67
N LEU A 134 -17.02 -7.54 5.30
CA LEU A 134 -15.57 -7.74 5.30
C LEU A 134 -15.02 -8.00 6.72
N LEU A 135 -15.53 -7.28 7.71
CA LEU A 135 -15.11 -7.42 9.11
C LEU A 135 -15.70 -8.66 9.80
N THR A 136 -16.81 -9.19 9.29
CA THR A 136 -17.47 -10.39 9.84
C THR A 136 -16.76 -11.65 9.37
N ASP A 137 -16.48 -11.75 8.07
CA ASP A 137 -15.75 -12.88 7.47
C ASP A 137 -14.36 -13.04 8.11
N THR A 138 -13.62 -11.94 8.25
CA THR A 138 -12.29 -11.94 8.90
C THR A 138 -12.32 -12.51 10.32
N ARG A 139 -13.32 -12.12 11.13
CA ARG A 139 -13.47 -12.62 12.51
C ARG A 139 -13.80 -14.12 12.55
N GLN A 140 -14.62 -14.60 11.64
CA GLN A 140 -14.98 -16.02 11.55
C GLN A 140 -13.77 -16.87 11.16
N GLN A 141 -12.99 -16.44 10.17
CA GLN A 141 -11.77 -17.14 9.75
C GLN A 141 -10.73 -17.23 10.88
N GLN A 142 -10.59 -16.16 11.67
CA GLN A 142 -9.66 -16.16 12.80
C GLN A 142 -10.12 -17.08 13.94
N ALA A 143 -11.42 -17.14 14.23
CA ALA A 143 -11.98 -18.09 15.19
C ALA A 143 -11.76 -19.55 14.76
N LEU A 144 -11.93 -19.86 13.48
CA LEU A 144 -11.69 -21.20 12.94
C LEU A 144 -10.22 -21.61 13.01
N ARG A 145 -9.28 -20.68 12.76
CA ARG A 145 -7.84 -20.94 12.92
C ARG A 145 -7.45 -21.25 14.37
N ASN A 146 -8.00 -20.53 15.34
CA ASN A 146 -7.69 -20.73 16.76
C ASN A 146 -8.24 -22.05 17.32
N LEU A 147 -9.20 -22.69 16.65
CA LEU A 147 -9.73 -24.01 17.03
C LEU A 147 -8.96 -25.17 16.38
N ALA A 148 -8.14 -24.88 15.37
CA ALA A 148 -7.41 -25.87 14.57
C ALA A 148 -5.91 -25.96 14.89
N GLY A 149 -5.41 -25.13 15.81
CA GLY A 149 -4.03 -25.16 16.34
C GLY A 149 -4.04 -25.43 17.82
#